data_AF-A0A818B6X8-F1
#
_entry.id   AF-A0A818B6X8-F1
#
_cell.length_a   1.000
_cell.length_b   1.000
_cell.length_c   1.000
_cell.angle_alpha   90.00
_cell.angle_beta   90.00
_cell.angle_gamma   90.00
#
_symmetry.space_group_name_H-M   'P 1'
#
loop_
_entity.id
_entity.type
_entity.pdbx_description
1 polymer ?
#
loop_
_entity_poly.entity_id
_entity_poly.type
_entity_poly.pdbx_seq_one_letter_code
_entity_poly.pdbx_strand_id
1 'polypeptide(L)'
;MEFDAKIIPRNLDEEWPNRIKLVSVTGIDFAGRKHDVDDILYYVKNWREIYEVDRKKDEPALLNERDFRHKKGGPLGVLHEKRLLNDLMQMARLRLRACDEEGVQIVVETAIGLGVFSGEDIGVDETVQITSAIAIRAVLEQDGPSYKNIRGIIFALPIIDVDKNFISTGDTFSEFIEHFQEPPYNGPIPVMIADQDMHRLTVAIARRGFIVSELNPADSHGVFGEYWQNRGPAVEEKLALTTVGLLVQHHLINKEVLNENNYYII
;
A
#
# COMPACT_ATOMS: atom_id res chain seq x y z
N MET A 1 -21.39 -3.28 -21.32
CA MET A 1 -22.42 -2.68 -20.46
C MET A 1 -21.82 -1.37 -20.01
N GLU A 2 -22.26 -0.25 -20.57
CA GLU A 2 -21.79 1.08 -20.17
C GLU A 2 -22.55 1.46 -18.89
N PHE A 3 -21.83 2.01 -17.91
CA PHE A 3 -22.46 2.53 -16.72
C PHE A 3 -23.27 3.77 -17.06
N ASP A 4 -24.57 3.71 -16.82
CA ASP A 4 -25.42 4.90 -16.65
C ASP A 4 -25.24 5.44 -15.22
N ALA A 5 -23.99 5.52 -14.77
CA ALA A 5 -23.64 6.27 -13.58
C ALA A 5 -23.88 7.73 -13.92
N LYS A 6 -25.07 8.22 -13.60
CA LYS A 6 -25.37 9.64 -13.67
C LYS A 6 -24.37 10.31 -12.71
N ILE A 7 -23.31 10.90 -13.26
CA ILE A 7 -22.44 11.80 -12.51
C ILE A 7 -23.41 12.79 -11.87
N ILE A 8 -23.54 12.74 -10.56
CA ILE A 8 -24.27 13.76 -9.81
C ILE A 8 -23.22 14.82 -9.55
N PRO A 9 -23.11 15.89 -10.39
CA PRO A 9 -22.23 16.99 -10.07
C PRO A 9 -22.73 17.60 -8.77
N ARG A 10 -22.04 17.30 -7.69
CA ARG A 10 -22.18 18.07 -6.46
C ARG A 10 -21.31 19.30 -6.68
N ASN A 11 -21.94 20.46 -6.86
CA ASN A 11 -21.24 21.70 -6.61
C ASN A 11 -20.90 21.68 -5.13
N LEU A 12 -19.62 21.47 -4.83
CA LEU A 12 -19.11 21.60 -3.48
C LEU A 12 -18.94 23.10 -3.25
N ASP A 13 -19.58 23.63 -2.22
CA ASP A 13 -19.42 25.05 -1.83
C ASP A 13 -17.97 25.34 -1.37
N GLU A 14 -17.20 24.29 -1.11
CA GLU A 14 -15.84 24.35 -0.60
C GLU A 14 -14.83 23.86 -1.66
N GLU A 15 -13.75 24.60 -1.89
CA GLU A 15 -12.73 24.25 -2.89
C GLU A 15 -11.75 23.15 -2.45
N TRP A 16 -11.61 22.91 -1.14
CA TRP A 16 -10.58 22.00 -0.61
C TRP A 16 -10.61 20.57 -1.19
N PRO A 17 -11.75 19.96 -1.57
CA PRO A 17 -11.75 18.62 -2.16
C PRO A 17 -10.95 18.55 -3.46
N ASN A 18 -10.91 19.63 -4.24
CA ASN A 18 -10.12 19.71 -5.48
C ASN A 18 -8.60 19.77 -5.24
N ARG A 19 -8.18 19.91 -3.97
CA ARG A 19 -6.77 19.92 -3.57
C ARG A 19 -6.28 18.53 -3.17
N ILE A 20 -7.15 17.53 -3.12
CA ILE A 20 -6.78 16.14 -2.85
C ILE A 20 -6.51 15.44 -4.18
N LYS A 21 -5.32 14.85 -4.28
CA LYS A 21 -4.89 14.07 -5.43
C LYS A 21 -4.75 12.61 -5.03
N LEU A 22 -5.40 11.72 -5.77
CA LEU A 22 -5.16 10.29 -5.64
C LEU A 22 -4.06 9.91 -6.61
N VAL A 23 -2.86 9.72 -6.08
CA VAL A 23 -1.74 9.16 -6.84
C VAL A 23 -1.61 7.72 -6.38
N SER A 24 -1.61 6.77 -7.32
CA SER A 24 -1.55 5.34 -7.02
C SER A 24 -0.20 4.77 -7.42
N VAL A 25 0.23 3.72 -6.73
CA VAL A 25 1.34 2.86 -7.14
C VAL A 25 0.92 1.42 -6.84
N THR A 26 1.23 0.48 -7.73
CA THR A 26 1.02 -0.94 -7.48
C THR A 26 1.88 -1.38 -6.30
N GLY A 27 1.35 -2.15 -5.38
CA GLY A 27 2.10 -2.71 -4.25
C GLY A 27 2.96 -3.92 -4.63
N ILE A 28 3.68 -4.43 -3.64
CA ILE A 28 4.26 -5.79 -3.63
C ILE A 28 3.56 -6.51 -2.47
N ASP A 29 3.02 -7.70 -2.72
CA ASP A 29 2.19 -8.42 -1.75
C ASP A 29 2.79 -9.78 -1.35
N PHE A 30 2.91 -10.02 -0.05
CA PHE A 30 3.36 -11.27 0.54
C PHE A 30 2.28 -11.98 1.39
N ALA A 31 1.00 -11.62 1.25
CA ALA A 31 -0.12 -12.25 1.98
C ALA A 31 -0.38 -13.71 1.59
N GLY A 32 0.27 -14.21 0.53
CA GLY A 32 0.27 -15.62 0.16
C GLY A 32 -1.08 -16.06 -0.42
N ARG A 33 -1.70 -15.22 -1.25
CA ARG A 33 -2.97 -15.50 -1.94
C ARG A 33 -2.71 -15.71 -3.43
N LYS A 34 -3.69 -16.27 -4.12
CA LYS A 34 -3.63 -16.56 -5.56
C LYS A 34 -3.20 -15.36 -6.42
N HIS A 35 -3.59 -14.14 -6.07
CA HIS A 35 -3.13 -12.94 -6.78
C HIS A 35 -1.65 -12.62 -6.50
N ASP A 36 -1.11 -12.96 -5.33
CA ASP A 36 0.29 -12.70 -4.95
C ASP A 36 1.30 -13.66 -5.61
N VAL A 37 0.86 -14.53 -6.52
CA VAL A 37 1.71 -15.60 -7.06
C VAL A 37 2.96 -15.04 -7.72
N ASP A 38 2.82 -13.96 -8.49
CA ASP A 38 3.95 -13.36 -9.19
C ASP A 38 4.94 -12.73 -8.19
N ASP A 39 4.45 -12.08 -7.14
CA ASP A 39 5.28 -11.50 -6.09
C ASP A 39 6.05 -12.59 -5.31
N ILE A 40 5.39 -13.69 -4.95
CA ILE A 40 6.03 -14.83 -4.28
C ILE A 40 7.11 -15.47 -5.16
N LEU A 41 6.78 -15.76 -6.43
CA LEU A 41 7.72 -16.38 -7.36
C LEU A 41 8.93 -15.47 -7.66
N TYR A 42 8.72 -14.16 -7.64
CA TYR A 42 9.72 -13.18 -8.02
C TYR A 42 10.61 -12.74 -6.85
N TYR A 43 10.05 -12.53 -5.66
CA TYR A 43 10.77 -11.97 -4.51
C TYR A 43 11.22 -13.01 -3.49
N VAL A 44 10.60 -14.20 -3.41
CA VAL A 44 10.95 -15.22 -2.40
C VAL A 44 11.80 -16.34 -3.01
N LYS A 45 13.10 -16.38 -2.68
CA LYS A 45 14.08 -17.33 -3.24
C LYS A 45 13.71 -18.79 -3.01
N ASN A 46 13.25 -19.11 -1.81
CA ASN A 46 12.99 -20.48 -1.36
C ASN A 46 11.48 -20.79 -1.28
N TRP A 47 10.63 -20.12 -2.06
CA TRP A 47 9.17 -20.30 -1.99
C TRP A 47 8.73 -21.78 -2.10
N ARG A 48 9.44 -22.58 -2.90
CA ARG A 48 9.16 -24.02 -3.06
C ARG A 48 9.36 -24.83 -1.78
N GLU A 49 10.17 -24.34 -0.85
CA GLU A 49 10.42 -24.96 0.44
C GLU A 49 9.37 -24.55 1.46
N ILE A 50 8.77 -23.36 1.28
CA ILE A 50 7.74 -22.79 2.15
C ILE A 50 6.36 -23.39 1.81
N TYR A 51 6.00 -23.49 0.53
CA TYR A 51 4.67 -23.86 0.06
C TYR A 51 4.61 -25.26 -0.55
N GLU A 52 3.46 -25.95 -0.40
CA GLU A 52 3.14 -27.09 -1.25
C GLU A 52 3.09 -26.64 -2.72
N VAL A 53 3.51 -27.49 -3.66
CA VAL A 53 3.66 -27.10 -5.08
C VAL A 53 2.60 -27.79 -5.93
N ASP A 54 1.86 -27.01 -6.73
CA ASP A 54 1.06 -27.55 -7.82
C ASP A 54 2.00 -27.95 -8.96
N ARG A 55 2.20 -29.26 -9.12
CA ARG A 55 3.11 -29.83 -10.13
C ARG A 55 2.69 -29.54 -11.58
N LYS A 56 1.44 -29.13 -11.83
CA LYS A 56 0.98 -28.81 -13.19
C LYS A 56 1.35 -27.39 -13.59
N LYS A 57 1.29 -26.45 -12.65
CA LYS A 57 1.51 -25.02 -12.88
C LYS A 57 2.89 -24.55 -12.48
N ASP A 58 3.58 -25.33 -11.65
CA ASP A 58 4.88 -24.96 -11.07
C ASP A 58 4.79 -23.72 -10.14
N GLU A 59 3.68 -23.65 -9.40
CA GLU A 59 3.29 -22.54 -8.52
C GLU A 59 2.92 -23.08 -7.12
N PRO A 60 2.78 -22.21 -6.09
CA PRO A 60 2.19 -22.59 -4.82
C PRO A 60 0.79 -23.22 -5.00
N ALA A 61 0.56 -24.37 -4.38
CA ALA A 61 -0.73 -25.03 -4.38
C ALA A 61 -1.74 -24.21 -3.57
N LEU A 62 -2.98 -24.14 -4.05
CA LEU A 62 -4.05 -23.40 -3.38
C LEU A 62 -4.78 -24.24 -2.32
N LEU A 63 -5.06 -23.61 -1.19
CA LEU A 63 -6.05 -23.99 -0.19
C LEU A 63 -7.31 -23.16 -0.45
N ASN A 64 -8.47 -23.83 -0.50
CA ASN A 64 -9.78 -23.18 -0.72
C ASN A 64 -9.83 -22.25 -1.95
N GLU A 65 -9.07 -22.58 -3.01
CA GLU A 65 -8.96 -21.81 -4.26
C GLU A 65 -8.44 -20.37 -4.12
N ARG A 66 -7.99 -19.97 -2.92
CA ARG A 66 -7.57 -18.60 -2.61
C ARG A 66 -6.18 -18.52 -1.99
N ASP A 67 -5.96 -19.19 -0.88
CA ASP A 67 -4.74 -19.03 -0.07
C ASP A 67 -3.66 -20.04 -0.50
N PHE A 68 -2.38 -19.71 -0.38
CA PHE A 68 -1.30 -20.65 -0.61
C PHE A 68 -1.21 -21.66 0.53
N ARG A 69 -1.01 -22.92 0.18
CA ARG A 69 -0.88 -23.98 1.16
C ARG A 69 0.56 -24.09 1.62
N HIS A 70 0.80 -23.85 2.91
CA HIS A 70 2.12 -23.96 3.52
C HIS A 70 2.52 -25.42 3.75
N LYS A 71 3.82 -25.72 3.60
CA LYS A 71 4.38 -26.97 4.09
C LYS A 71 4.46 -26.93 5.61
N LYS A 72 3.95 -27.98 6.26
CA LYS A 72 4.04 -28.12 7.71
C LYS A 72 5.51 -28.20 8.15
N GLY A 73 5.93 -27.25 9.00
CA GLY A 73 7.32 -27.16 9.46
C GLY A 73 8.31 -26.72 8.39
N GLY A 74 7.84 -26.02 7.36
CA GLY A 74 8.68 -25.39 6.35
C GLY A 74 9.61 -24.32 6.96
N PRO A 75 10.69 -23.96 6.25
CA PRO A 75 11.57 -22.88 6.67
C PRO A 75 10.89 -21.51 6.53
N LEU A 76 11.49 -20.49 7.13
CA LEU A 76 11.13 -19.09 6.86
C LEU A 76 11.54 -18.69 5.43
N GLY A 77 10.89 -17.64 4.93
CA GLY A 77 11.17 -17.07 3.63
C GLY A 77 12.54 -16.39 3.56
N VAL A 78 13.16 -16.47 2.40
CA VAL A 78 14.41 -15.77 2.09
C VAL A 78 14.17 -14.89 0.88
N LEU A 79 14.30 -13.58 1.05
CA LEU A 79 14.01 -12.61 0.00
C LEU A 79 15.16 -12.44 -0.99
N HIS A 80 14.83 -12.07 -2.22
CA HIS A 80 15.72 -11.42 -3.17
C HIS A 80 15.90 -9.93 -2.79
N GLU A 81 16.53 -9.65 -1.64
CA GLU A 81 16.64 -8.31 -1.06
C GLU A 81 17.13 -7.22 -2.02
N LYS A 82 18.21 -7.47 -2.79
CA LYS A 82 18.72 -6.48 -3.76
C LYS A 82 17.68 -6.11 -4.83
N ARG A 83 16.89 -7.09 -5.27
CA ARG A 83 15.83 -6.89 -6.26
C ARG A 83 14.68 -6.12 -5.63
N LEU A 84 14.20 -6.58 -4.47
CA LEU A 84 13.17 -5.90 -3.70
C LEU A 84 13.51 -4.43 -3.44
N LEU A 85 14.74 -4.15 -2.98
CA LEU A 85 15.23 -2.79 -2.75
C LEU A 85 15.17 -1.92 -4.01
N ASN A 86 15.67 -2.43 -5.14
CA ASN A 86 15.69 -1.69 -6.39
C ASN A 86 14.26 -1.35 -6.86
N ASP A 87 13.36 -2.32 -6.77
CA ASP A 87 11.98 -2.16 -7.23
C ASP A 87 11.21 -1.20 -6.31
N LEU A 88 11.34 -1.32 -4.99
CA LEU A 88 10.78 -0.37 -4.02
C LEU A 88 11.32 1.06 -4.22
N MET A 89 12.62 1.22 -4.48
CA MET A 89 13.19 2.53 -4.81
C MET A 89 12.60 3.10 -6.11
N GLN A 90 12.40 2.26 -7.13
CA GLN A 90 11.78 2.68 -8.37
C GLN A 90 10.31 3.10 -8.17
N MET A 91 9.55 2.33 -7.40
CA MET A 91 8.16 2.63 -7.06
C MET A 91 8.03 3.94 -6.30
N ALA A 92 8.83 4.13 -5.23
CA ALA A 92 8.86 5.38 -4.47
C ALA A 92 9.24 6.57 -5.37
N ARG A 93 10.25 6.42 -6.23
CA ARG A 93 10.68 7.46 -7.16
C ARG A 93 9.58 7.86 -8.15
N LEU A 94 8.93 6.88 -8.78
CA LEU A 94 7.86 7.13 -9.75
C LEU A 94 6.68 7.85 -9.10
N ARG A 95 6.28 7.39 -7.91
CA ARG A 95 5.22 8.00 -7.14
C ARG A 95 5.51 9.44 -6.74
N LEU A 96 6.69 9.70 -6.16
CA LEU A 96 7.07 11.06 -5.75
C LEU A 96 7.22 12.00 -6.94
N ARG A 97 7.73 11.51 -8.09
CA ARG A 97 7.74 12.30 -9.34
C ARG A 97 6.34 12.66 -9.82
N ALA A 98 5.42 11.69 -9.83
CA ALA A 98 4.04 11.96 -10.22
C ALA A 98 3.37 12.98 -9.27
N CYS A 99 3.60 12.86 -7.96
CA CYS A 99 3.15 13.86 -6.99
C CYS A 99 3.74 15.25 -7.29
N ASP A 100 5.04 15.35 -7.54
CA ASP A 100 5.69 16.62 -7.86
C ASP A 100 5.15 17.23 -9.16
N GLU A 101 4.95 16.44 -10.21
CA GLU A 101 4.39 16.88 -11.50
C GLU A 101 2.93 17.37 -11.37
N GLU A 102 2.13 16.75 -10.50
CA GLU A 102 0.76 17.16 -10.19
C GLU A 102 0.68 18.39 -9.24
N GLY A 103 1.83 18.95 -8.83
CA GLY A 103 1.89 20.10 -7.95
C GLY A 103 1.54 19.78 -6.48
N VAL A 104 1.66 18.51 -6.08
CA VAL A 104 1.42 18.10 -4.69
C VAL A 104 2.47 18.74 -3.78
N GLN A 105 1.99 19.30 -2.67
CA GLN A 105 2.83 19.97 -1.68
C GLN A 105 3.08 19.10 -0.45
N ILE A 106 2.10 18.30 -0.05
CA ILE A 106 2.23 17.37 1.07
C ILE A 106 1.84 15.98 0.58
N VAL A 107 2.74 15.02 0.76
CA VAL A 107 2.49 13.64 0.37
C VAL A 107 2.09 12.86 1.62
N VAL A 108 0.91 12.23 1.61
CA VAL A 108 0.49 11.30 2.68
C VAL A 108 0.59 9.86 2.18
N GLU A 109 1.28 9.03 2.95
CA GLU A 109 1.70 7.66 2.61
C GLU A 109 1.37 6.70 3.75
N THR A 110 1.10 5.42 3.46
CA THR A 110 1.08 4.34 4.46
C THR A 110 2.35 3.48 4.42
N ALA A 111 3.41 4.00 3.79
CA ALA A 111 4.62 3.29 3.36
C ALA A 111 4.33 2.16 2.36
N ILE A 112 4.95 2.26 1.17
CA ILE A 112 4.67 1.37 0.05
C ILE A 112 5.10 -0.07 0.42
N GLY A 113 4.19 -1.03 0.23
CA GLY A 113 4.45 -2.45 0.50
C GLY A 113 4.35 -2.85 1.99
N LEU A 114 3.81 -1.99 2.86
CA LEU A 114 3.64 -2.29 4.29
C LEU A 114 2.17 -2.49 4.68
N GLY A 115 1.91 -3.39 5.64
CA GLY A 115 0.57 -3.78 6.10
C GLY A 115 0.46 -5.29 6.29
N VAL A 116 -0.74 -5.87 6.15
CA VAL A 116 -0.99 -7.35 6.16
C VAL A 116 -0.15 -8.07 5.07
N PHE A 117 0.35 -7.30 4.12
CA PHE A 117 1.07 -7.73 2.94
C PHE A 117 2.59 -7.86 3.16
N SER A 118 3.10 -7.61 4.37
CA SER A 118 4.54 -7.65 4.67
C SER A 118 5.12 -9.08 4.73
N GLY A 119 4.27 -10.11 4.83
CA GLY A 119 4.69 -11.50 4.80
C GLY A 119 5.08 -12.08 6.16
N GLU A 120 4.38 -11.67 7.22
CA GLU A 120 4.54 -12.21 8.58
C GLU A 120 4.37 -13.75 8.62
N ASP A 121 3.41 -14.29 7.86
CA ASP A 121 3.14 -15.74 7.77
C ASP A 121 4.30 -16.56 7.17
N ILE A 122 5.24 -15.90 6.50
CA ILE A 122 6.49 -16.50 6.00
C ILE A 122 7.74 -15.92 6.68
N GLY A 123 7.57 -15.06 7.69
CA GLY A 123 8.63 -14.46 8.50
C GLY A 123 9.59 -13.56 7.72
N VAL A 124 9.08 -12.79 6.76
CA VAL A 124 9.88 -11.81 5.99
C VAL A 124 9.50 -10.35 6.27
N ASP A 125 8.50 -10.12 7.12
CA ASP A 125 7.89 -8.83 7.41
C ASP A 125 8.89 -7.78 7.93
N GLU A 126 9.74 -8.12 8.89
CA GLU A 126 10.81 -7.25 9.38
C GLU A 126 11.74 -6.81 8.22
N THR A 127 12.17 -7.76 7.39
CA THR A 127 13.05 -7.47 6.26
C THR A 127 12.36 -6.58 5.23
N VAL A 128 11.07 -6.79 4.97
CA VAL A 128 10.28 -5.93 4.07
C VAL A 128 10.13 -4.51 4.63
N GLN A 129 9.83 -4.36 5.92
CA GLN A 129 9.73 -3.07 6.59
C GLN A 129 11.03 -2.27 6.50
N ILE A 130 12.15 -2.90 6.87
CA ILE A 130 13.50 -2.33 6.78
C ILE A 130 13.80 -1.92 5.34
N THR A 131 13.59 -2.82 4.39
CA THR A 131 13.92 -2.57 2.98
C THR A 131 13.09 -1.42 2.41
N SER A 132 11.79 -1.32 2.76
CA SER A 132 10.93 -0.21 2.33
C SER A 132 11.39 1.13 2.92
N ALA A 133 11.75 1.17 4.21
CA ALA A 133 12.29 2.38 4.84
C ALA A 133 13.59 2.84 4.17
N ILE A 134 14.53 1.91 3.95
CA ILE A 134 15.79 2.19 3.24
C ILE A 134 15.51 2.70 1.83
N ALA A 135 14.62 2.06 1.09
CA ALA A 135 14.27 2.45 -0.27
C ALA A 135 13.75 3.88 -0.34
N ILE A 136 12.76 4.22 0.48
CA ILE A 136 12.15 5.54 0.48
C ILE A 136 13.15 6.59 0.97
N ARG A 137 13.86 6.31 2.07
CA ARG A 137 14.91 7.20 2.58
C ARG A 137 15.95 7.52 1.52
N ALA A 138 16.45 6.49 0.81
CA ALA A 138 17.43 6.67 -0.26
C ALA A 138 16.89 7.53 -1.41
N VAL A 139 15.63 7.35 -1.81
CA VAL A 139 15.00 8.20 -2.84
C VAL A 139 14.86 9.64 -2.36
N LEU A 140 14.47 9.88 -1.12
CA LEU A 140 14.36 11.24 -0.58
C LEU A 140 15.72 11.93 -0.46
N GLU A 141 16.76 11.21 -0.09
CA GLU A 141 18.12 11.76 -0.02
C GLU A 141 18.69 12.05 -1.42
N GLN A 142 18.45 11.18 -2.40
CA GLN A 142 19.00 11.30 -3.76
C GLN A 142 18.20 12.27 -4.65
N ASP A 143 16.88 12.09 -4.70
CA ASP A 143 15.99 12.80 -5.63
C ASP A 143 15.29 13.99 -4.96
N GLY A 144 15.23 14.02 -3.62
CA GLY A 144 14.58 15.08 -2.85
C GLY A 144 14.95 16.52 -3.23
N PRO A 145 16.23 16.86 -3.51
CA PRO A 145 16.59 18.21 -3.92
C PRO A 145 16.03 18.63 -5.30
N SER A 146 15.58 17.67 -6.10
CA SER A 146 15.06 17.91 -7.45
C SER A 146 13.54 18.15 -7.49
N TYR A 147 12.81 17.72 -6.45
CA TYR A 147 11.37 17.94 -6.34
C TYR A 147 11.09 19.41 -6.02
N LYS A 148 10.22 20.06 -6.79
CA LYS A 148 9.98 21.50 -6.74
C LYS A 148 8.78 21.88 -5.87
N ASN A 149 7.79 21.01 -5.80
CA ASN A 149 6.50 21.27 -5.19
C ASN A 149 6.38 20.62 -3.82
N ILE A 150 6.96 19.43 -3.64
CA ILE A 150 6.87 18.65 -2.40
C ILE A 150 7.59 19.37 -1.26
N ARG A 151 6.85 19.67 -0.19
CA ARG A 151 7.33 20.37 1.01
C ARG A 151 7.44 19.48 2.23
N GLY A 152 6.82 18.31 2.20
CA GLY A 152 6.86 17.36 3.29
C GLY A 152 6.15 16.06 2.95
N ILE A 153 6.54 15.00 3.65
CA ILE A 153 5.95 13.68 3.55
C ILE A 153 5.46 13.27 4.94
N ILE A 154 4.27 12.68 4.97
CA ILE A 154 3.65 12.18 6.19
C ILE A 154 3.38 10.69 5.99
N PHE A 155 4.04 9.86 6.78
CA PHE A 155 3.70 8.45 6.91
C PHE A 155 2.57 8.31 7.93
N ALA A 156 1.36 8.10 7.42
CA ALA A 156 0.16 7.77 8.18
C ALA A 156 0.14 6.26 8.45
N LEU A 157 0.68 5.86 9.59
CA LEU A 157 0.81 4.46 10.00
C LEU A 157 -0.15 4.23 11.18
N PRO A 158 -1.43 3.89 10.94
CA PRO A 158 -2.38 3.64 12.02
C PRO A 158 -2.00 2.37 12.78
N ILE A 159 -2.22 2.36 14.10
CA ILE A 159 -1.84 1.27 15.04
C ILE A 159 -0.38 1.39 15.48
N ILE A 160 0.02 2.58 15.95
CA ILE A 160 1.17 2.69 16.85
C ILE A 160 0.59 2.70 18.26
N ASP A 161 0.98 1.77 19.13
CA ASP A 161 0.62 1.87 20.54
C ASP A 161 1.55 2.92 21.18
N VAL A 162 1.26 4.20 20.94
CA VAL A 162 2.11 5.32 21.39
C VAL A 162 2.02 5.55 22.91
N ASP A 163 1.54 4.59 23.70
CA ASP A 163 1.47 4.73 25.15
C ASP A 163 2.86 4.55 25.81
N LYS A 164 3.62 5.65 25.72
CA LYS A 164 4.52 6.23 26.72
C LYS A 164 5.42 5.24 27.47
N ASN A 165 6.50 4.82 26.82
CA ASN A 165 7.90 5.01 27.29
C ASN A 165 8.91 4.10 26.57
N PHE A 166 8.46 3.18 25.74
CA PHE A 166 9.29 2.40 24.83
C PHE A 166 8.45 2.13 23.59
N ILE A 167 9.02 2.28 22.39
CA ILE A 167 8.52 1.51 21.24
C ILE A 167 8.58 0.07 21.73
N SER A 168 7.42 -0.55 21.98
CA SER A 168 7.42 -1.94 22.37
C SER A 168 7.89 -2.72 21.15
N THR A 169 8.96 -3.50 21.30
CA THR A 169 9.38 -4.49 20.30
C THR A 169 8.18 -5.39 20.01
N GLY A 170 7.45 -5.13 18.92
CA GLY A 170 6.14 -5.74 18.65
C GLY A 170 5.11 -4.89 17.91
N ASP A 171 5.33 -3.57 17.72
CA ASP A 171 4.41 -2.74 16.92
C ASP A 171 4.59 -2.99 15.40
N THR A 172 3.48 -3.04 14.64
CA THR A 172 3.39 -3.44 13.21
C THR A 172 4.30 -2.65 12.25
N PHE A 173 4.95 -1.57 12.70
CA PHE A 173 5.83 -0.72 11.89
C PHE A 173 7.13 -0.31 12.60
N SER A 174 7.50 -0.94 13.72
CA SER A 174 8.66 -0.51 14.54
C SER A 174 9.94 -0.37 13.72
N GLU A 175 10.22 -1.37 12.89
CA GLU A 175 11.44 -1.46 12.08
C GLU A 175 11.51 -0.37 11.02
N PHE A 176 10.36 -0.04 10.42
CA PHE A 176 10.24 1.07 9.48
C PHE A 176 10.51 2.41 10.16
N ILE A 177 9.91 2.62 11.34
CA ILE A 177 10.02 3.86 12.11
C ILE A 177 11.45 4.09 12.58
N GLU A 178 12.11 3.05 13.09
CA GLU A 178 13.49 3.12 13.59
C GLU A 178 14.45 3.61 12.50
N HIS A 179 14.27 3.16 11.25
CA HIS A 179 15.09 3.58 10.12
C HIS A 179 14.97 5.07 9.73
N PHE A 180 13.95 5.78 10.22
CA PHE A 180 13.84 7.24 10.11
C PHE A 180 14.27 7.99 11.38
N GLN A 181 14.34 7.30 12.52
CA GLN A 181 14.69 7.88 13.82
C GLN A 181 16.16 7.72 14.18
N GLU A 182 16.80 6.61 13.81
CA GLU A 182 18.17 6.27 14.21
C GLU A 182 18.99 5.70 13.03
N PRO A 183 19.90 6.50 12.42
CA PRO A 183 20.11 7.92 12.66
C PRO A 183 18.92 8.74 12.16
N PRO A 184 18.61 9.90 12.78
CA PRO A 184 17.52 10.74 12.36
C PRO A 184 17.65 11.12 10.88
N TYR A 185 16.55 10.99 10.14
CA TYR A 185 16.50 11.46 8.77
C TYR A 185 16.58 13.00 8.74
N ASN A 186 17.58 13.53 8.02
CA ASN A 186 17.87 14.97 7.89
C ASN A 186 17.94 15.39 6.42
N GLY A 187 17.20 14.70 5.55
CA GLY A 187 17.17 15.00 4.13
C GLY A 187 16.41 16.28 3.76
N PRO A 188 16.40 16.66 2.48
CA PRO A 188 15.92 17.95 2.00
C PRO A 188 14.41 18.16 2.15
N ILE A 189 13.64 17.07 2.12
CA ILE A 189 12.19 17.09 2.32
C ILE A 189 11.92 16.52 3.70
N PRO A 190 11.29 17.28 4.62
CA PRO A 190 10.99 16.79 5.96
C PRO A 190 10.00 15.62 5.93
N VAL A 191 10.23 14.67 6.82
CA VAL A 191 9.39 13.48 7.02
C VAL A 191 8.75 13.56 8.40
N MET A 192 7.45 13.28 8.46
CA MET A 192 6.70 13.10 9.70
C MET A 192 6.09 11.71 9.72
N ILE A 193 6.15 11.03 10.87
CA ILE A 193 5.44 9.78 11.11
C ILE A 193 4.27 10.11 12.04
N ALA A 194 3.07 9.66 11.69
CA ALA A 194 1.86 9.95 12.43
C ALA A 194 1.00 8.69 12.59
N ASP A 195 0.61 8.41 13.83
CA ASP A 195 -0.45 7.45 14.16
C ASP A 195 -1.81 8.11 13.93
N GLN A 196 -2.23 8.14 12.67
CA GLN A 196 -3.52 8.70 12.30
C GLN A 196 -4.02 8.08 11.00
N ASP A 197 -5.34 8.08 10.84
CA ASP A 197 -5.98 7.75 9.58
C ASP A 197 -5.50 8.68 8.44
N MET A 198 -5.01 8.09 7.36
CA MET A 198 -4.48 8.79 6.19
C MET A 198 -5.52 9.75 5.60
N HIS A 199 -6.76 9.30 5.43
CA HIS A 199 -7.80 10.12 4.82
C HIS A 199 -8.12 11.35 5.68
N ARG A 200 -8.20 11.17 7.00
CA ARG A 200 -8.39 12.27 7.94
C ARG A 200 -7.25 13.30 7.87
N LEU A 201 -5.99 12.86 7.78
CA LEU A 201 -4.85 13.74 7.60
C LEU A 201 -4.97 14.52 6.28
N THR A 202 -5.23 13.81 5.17
CA THR A 202 -5.38 14.39 3.83
C THR A 202 -6.46 15.49 3.82
N VAL A 203 -7.65 15.21 4.35
CA VAL A 203 -8.74 16.21 4.43
C VAL A 203 -8.33 17.42 5.26
N ALA A 204 -7.66 17.20 6.41
CA ALA A 204 -7.20 18.29 7.26
C ALA A 204 -6.18 19.18 6.54
N ILE A 205 -5.22 18.58 5.81
CA ILE A 205 -4.19 19.29 5.05
C ILE A 205 -4.80 20.07 3.88
N ALA A 206 -5.72 19.46 3.14
CA ALA A 206 -6.43 20.11 2.03
C ALA A 206 -7.21 21.34 2.48
N ARG A 207 -7.94 21.20 3.61
CA ARG A 207 -8.67 22.31 4.25
C ARG A 207 -7.77 23.45 4.70
N ARG A 208 -6.50 23.17 4.97
CA ARG A 208 -5.49 24.18 5.34
C ARG A 208 -4.89 24.93 4.15
N GLY A 209 -5.24 24.57 2.92
CA GLY A 209 -4.75 25.30 1.74
C GLY A 209 -3.82 24.51 0.83
N PHE A 210 -3.36 23.33 1.26
CA PHE A 210 -2.33 22.60 0.53
C PHE A 210 -2.91 21.66 -0.51
N ILE A 211 -2.21 21.51 -1.63
CA ILE A 211 -2.42 20.38 -2.54
C ILE A 211 -1.76 19.16 -1.88
N VAL A 212 -2.53 18.10 -1.67
CA VAL A 212 -2.12 16.93 -0.91
C VAL A 212 -2.37 15.66 -1.70
N SER A 213 -1.44 14.72 -1.67
CA SER A 213 -1.68 13.38 -2.19
C SER A 213 -2.10 12.43 -1.09
N GLU A 214 -3.04 11.56 -1.42
CA GLU A 214 -3.38 10.38 -0.64
C GLU A 214 -2.95 9.15 -1.45
N LEU A 215 -2.17 8.25 -0.82
CA LEU A 215 -1.87 6.93 -1.40
C LEU A 215 -3.17 6.16 -1.55
N ASN A 216 -3.42 5.64 -2.75
CA ASN A 216 -4.25 4.46 -2.90
C ASN A 216 -3.35 3.23 -2.78
N PRO A 217 -3.37 2.49 -1.65
CA PRO A 217 -2.59 1.28 -1.51
C PRO A 217 -3.28 0.19 -2.33
N ALA A 218 -2.93 0.08 -3.60
CA ALA A 218 -3.44 -0.97 -4.47
C ALA A 218 -2.61 -2.24 -4.31
N ASP A 219 -3.24 -3.40 -4.48
CA ASP A 219 -2.55 -4.67 -4.68
C ASP A 219 -1.58 -4.59 -5.87
N SER A 220 -0.77 -5.65 -6.07
CA SER A 220 0.16 -5.71 -7.21
C SER A 220 -0.53 -5.69 -8.58
N HIS A 221 -1.85 -5.83 -8.63
CA HIS A 221 -2.67 -5.82 -9.84
C HIS A 221 -3.24 -4.42 -10.16
N GLY A 222 -3.05 -3.44 -9.27
CA GLY A 222 -3.41 -2.04 -9.51
C GLY A 222 -4.92 -1.78 -9.55
N VAL A 223 -5.70 -2.66 -8.91
CA VAL A 223 -7.16 -2.54 -8.81
C VAL A 223 -7.52 -1.96 -7.44
N PHE A 224 -8.45 -1.00 -7.40
CA PHE A 224 -9.12 -0.57 -6.16
C PHE A 224 -9.80 -1.80 -5.57
N GLY A 225 -9.26 -2.30 -4.46
CA GLY A 225 -9.85 -3.19 -3.47
C GLY A 225 -10.83 -4.23 -4.00
N GLU A 226 -10.51 -5.49 -3.80
CA GLU A 226 -11.48 -6.58 -3.88
C GLU A 226 -12.54 -6.41 -2.76
N TYR A 227 -13.76 -5.92 -3.09
CA TYR A 227 -14.92 -5.92 -2.17
C TYR A 227 -15.38 -7.36 -1.92
N TRP A 228 -14.58 -8.15 -1.23
CA TRP A 228 -14.87 -9.53 -0.89
C TRP A 228 -14.46 -9.77 0.55
N GLN A 229 -15.38 -9.49 1.49
CA GLN A 229 -15.62 -10.23 2.74
C GLN A 229 -16.04 -9.32 3.90
N ASN A 230 -17.35 -9.09 4.06
CA ASN A 230 -18.17 -9.03 5.29
C ASN A 230 -17.55 -8.72 6.70
N ARG A 231 -16.42 -8.00 6.85
CA ARG A 231 -15.80 -7.71 8.16
C ARG A 231 -15.34 -6.26 8.36
N GLY A 232 -15.86 -5.34 7.55
CA GLY A 232 -15.59 -3.91 7.66
C GLY A 232 -14.47 -3.46 6.71
N PRO A 233 -14.44 -2.18 6.30
CA PRO A 233 -13.64 -1.78 5.17
C PRO A 233 -12.15 -1.70 5.54
N ALA A 234 -11.31 -2.43 4.81
CA ALA A 234 -9.85 -2.26 4.82
C ALA A 234 -9.47 -0.83 4.38
N VAL A 235 -8.22 -0.38 4.63
CA VAL A 235 -7.80 1.02 4.35
C VAL A 235 -8.00 1.39 2.87
N GLU A 236 -7.69 0.48 1.95
CA GLU A 236 -7.97 0.60 0.52
C GLU A 236 -9.47 0.65 0.22
N GLU A 237 -10.27 -0.24 0.81
CA GLU A 237 -11.72 -0.29 0.63
C GLU A 237 -12.41 0.96 1.20
N LYS A 238 -11.92 1.54 2.29
CA LYS A 238 -12.40 2.82 2.85
C LYS A 238 -12.18 3.97 1.87
N LEU A 239 -10.99 4.05 1.27
CA LEU A 239 -10.66 5.06 0.25
C LEU A 239 -11.52 4.88 -0.99
N ALA A 240 -11.75 3.63 -1.38
CA ALA A 240 -12.51 3.29 -2.56
C ALA A 240 -14.04 3.46 -2.36
N LEU A 241 -14.53 3.44 -1.11
CA LEU A 241 -15.91 3.78 -0.73
C LEU A 241 -16.14 5.30 -0.58
N THR A 242 -15.11 6.06 -0.25
CA THR A 242 -15.19 7.53 -0.15
C THR A 242 -14.89 8.25 -1.47
N THR A 243 -14.43 7.51 -2.50
CA THR A 243 -14.11 8.02 -3.84
C THR A 243 -14.92 7.29 -4.91
N VAL A 244 -15.08 7.87 -6.11
CA VAL A 244 -15.75 7.18 -7.25
C VAL A 244 -14.82 6.15 -7.93
N GLY A 245 -13.61 5.94 -7.39
CA GLY A 245 -12.57 5.10 -8.00
C GLY A 245 -12.97 3.64 -8.18
N LEU A 246 -13.60 3.04 -7.15
CA LEU A 246 -14.04 1.63 -7.20
C LEU A 246 -15.13 1.42 -8.25
N LEU A 247 -16.05 2.37 -8.39
CA LEU A 247 -17.16 2.32 -9.35
C LEU A 247 -16.68 2.35 -10.80
N VAL A 248 -15.56 3.03 -11.10
CA VAL A 248 -15.03 3.12 -12.47
C VAL A 248 -14.13 1.94 -12.81
N GLN A 249 -13.27 1.48 -11.89
CA GLN A 249 -12.33 0.38 -12.18
C GLN A 249 -13.00 -1.00 -12.22
N HIS A 250 -13.86 -1.34 -11.25
CA HIS A 250 -14.48 -2.68 -11.22
C HIS A 250 -15.38 -2.94 -12.43
N HIS A 251 -16.02 -1.90 -12.97
CA HIS A 251 -16.98 -2.08 -14.06
C HIS A 251 -16.39 -2.04 -15.48
N LEU A 252 -15.18 -1.50 -15.65
CA LEU A 252 -14.48 -1.58 -16.93
C LEU A 252 -13.87 -2.97 -17.17
N ILE A 253 -13.56 -3.70 -16.10
CA ILE A 253 -12.78 -4.95 -16.17
C ILE A 253 -13.64 -6.17 -15.79
N ASN A 254 -14.59 -6.04 -14.85
CA ASN A 254 -15.38 -7.16 -14.34
C ASN A 254 -16.87 -7.06 -14.74
N LYS A 255 -17.27 -7.88 -15.72
CA LYS A 255 -18.66 -7.97 -16.19
C LYS A 255 -19.62 -8.62 -15.18
N GLU A 256 -19.08 -9.29 -14.16
CA GLU A 256 -19.86 -10.04 -13.17
C GLU A 256 -20.21 -9.23 -11.91
N VAL A 257 -19.76 -7.98 -11.81
CA VAL A 257 -20.08 -7.10 -10.66
C VAL A 257 -21.58 -6.77 -10.58
N LEU A 258 -22.30 -6.82 -11.70
CA LEU A 258 -23.75 -6.64 -11.71
C LEU A 258 -24.53 -7.96 -11.59
N ASN A 259 -23.84 -9.08 -11.40
CA ASN A 259 -24.50 -10.36 -11.20
C ASN A 259 -25.03 -10.44 -9.77
N GLU A 260 -26.33 -10.17 -9.62
CA GLU A 260 -27.08 -10.18 -8.36
C GLU A 260 -26.85 -11.46 -7.54
N ASN A 261 -26.54 -12.58 -8.22
CA ASN A 261 -26.27 -13.87 -7.58
C ASN A 261 -24.97 -13.91 -6.75
N ASN A 262 -24.04 -12.98 -6.97
CA ASN A 262 -22.79 -12.88 -6.20
C ASN A 262 -23.00 -12.25 -4.81
N TYR A 263 -24.19 -11.69 -4.53
CA TYR A 263 -24.51 -10.96 -3.30
C TYR A 263 -25.44 -11.72 -2.35
N TYR A 264 -25.71 -13.00 -2.60
CA TYR A 264 -26.42 -13.84 -1.66
C TYR A 264 -25.50 -14.22 -0.50
N ILE A 265 -25.83 -13.70 0.68
CA ILE A 265 -25.25 -14.12 1.95
C ILE A 265 -25.81 -15.53 2.27
N ILE A 266 -24.92 -16.52 2.43
CA ILE A 266 -25.21 -17.76 3.17
C ILE A 266 -24.77 -17.57 4.61
#